data_AF-A0A8K0P7S7-F1
#
_entry.id   AF-A0A8K0P7S7-F1
#
_cell.length_a   1.000
_cell.length_b   1.000
_cell.length_c   1.000
_cell.angle_alpha   90.00
_cell.angle_beta   90.00
_cell.angle_gamma   90.00
#
_symmetry.space_group_name_H-M   'P 1'
#
loop_
_entity.id
_entity.type
_entity.pdbx_description
1 polymer ?
#
loop_
_entity_poly.entity_id
_entity_poly.type
_entity_poly.pdbx_seq_one_letter_code
_entity_poly.pdbx_strand_id
1 'polypeptide(L)' 'MRKAIPVKERLAVTLRFLATGDSFTSLGYLFKISHQSISSILPDVCQALIEVLQNEIKSPLISKMAFALA' A
#
# COMPACT_ATOMS: atom_id res chain seq x y z
N MET A 1 6.21 -0.18 -24.53
CA MET A 1 5.50 0.08 -23.25
C MET A 1 5.94 -0.97 -22.22
N ARG A 2 6.23 -0.59 -20.97
CA ARG A 2 6.41 -1.57 -19.88
C ARG A 2 5.06 -2.18 -19.52
N LYS A 3 5.04 -3.46 -19.15
CA LYS A 3 3.84 -4.11 -18.63
C LYS A 3 3.47 -3.48 -17.30
N ALA A 4 2.17 -3.21 -17.11
CA ALA A 4 1.66 -2.73 -15.84
C ALA A 4 1.88 -3.79 -14.75
N ILE A 5 2.15 -3.33 -13.52
CA ILE A 5 2.30 -4.21 -12.36
C ILE A 5 0.91 -4.74 -12.00
N PRO A 6 0.68 -6.06 -11.97
CA PRO A 6 -0.59 -6.66 -11.60
C PRO A 6 -1.08 -6.19 -10.23
N VAL A 7 -2.40 -6.04 -10.07
CA VAL A 7 -3.04 -5.62 -8.81
C VAL A 7 -2.65 -6.54 -7.64
N LYS A 8 -2.52 -7.85 -7.88
CA LYS A 8 -2.08 -8.82 -6.89
C LYS A 8 -0.68 -8.52 -6.34
N GLU A 9 0.25 -8.13 -7.21
CA GLU A 9 1.63 -7.79 -6.81
C GLU A 9 1.67 -6.48 -6.03
N ARG A 10 0.88 -5.49 -6.47
CA ARG A 10 0.70 -4.21 -5.77
C ARG A 10 0.20 -4.45 -4.33
N LEU A 11 -0.80 -5.30 -4.17
CA LEU A 11 -1.34 -5.64 -2.86
C LEU A 11 -0.31 -6.39 -2.01
N ALA A 12 0.36 -7.39 -2.58
CA ALA A 12 1.34 -8.20 -1.86
C ALA A 12 2.54 -7.38 -1.35
N VAL A 13 3.07 -6.45 -2.15
CA VAL A 13 4.19 -5.60 -1.73
C VAL A 13 3.77 -4.65 -0.61
N THR A 14 2.57 -4.06 -0.69
CA THR A 14 2.04 -3.18 0.37
C THR A 14 1.80 -3.95 1.66
N LEU A 15 1.19 -5.13 1.61
CA LEU A 15 0.99 -5.95 2.81
C LEU A 15 2.30 -6.39 3.45
N ARG A 16 3.32 -6.73 2.64
CA ARG A 16 4.66 -7.02 3.15
C ARG A 16 5.24 -5.80 3.87
N PHE A 17 5.18 -4.62 3.25
CA PHE A 17 5.64 -3.38 3.88
C PHE A 17 4.94 -3.12 5.22
N LEU A 18 3.61 -3.24 5.27
CA LEU A 18 2.84 -3.01 6.50
C LEU A 18 3.17 -4.04 7.60
N ALA A 19 3.47 -5.29 7.23
CA ALA A 19 3.79 -6.34 8.18
C ALA A 19 5.22 -6.27 8.74
N THR A 20 6.19 -5.79 7.95
CA THR A 20 7.62 -5.84 8.31
C THR A 20 8.27 -4.48 8.52
N GLY A 21 7.72 -3.39 7.97
CA GLY A 21 8.36 -2.08 7.93
C GLY A 21 9.64 -2.04 7.09
N ASP A 22 9.82 -2.98 6.15
CA ASP A 22 11.02 -3.08 5.34
C ASP A 22 11.18 -1.88 4.38
N SER A 23 12.42 -1.58 4.00
CA SER A 23 12.73 -0.50 3.07
C SER A 23 12.22 -0.77 1.65
N PHE A 24 11.88 0.28 0.91
CA PHE A 24 11.46 0.16 -0.49
C PHE A 24 12.54 -0.45 -1.39
N THR A 25 13.81 -0.26 -1.05
CA THR A 25 14.94 -0.87 -1.76
C THR A 25 14.92 -2.39 -1.61
N SER A 26 14.80 -2.90 -0.38
CA SER A 26 14.71 -4.34 -0.10
C SER A 26 13.48 -4.97 -0.77
N LEU A 27 12.31 -4.34 -0.61
CA LEU A 27 11.09 -4.77 -1.29
C LEU A 27 11.23 -4.76 -2.81
N GLY A 28 11.94 -3.78 -3.36
CA GLY A 28 12.19 -3.70 -4.79
C GLY A 28 13.01 -4.88 -5.32
N TYR A 29 14.00 -5.34 -4.55
CA TYR A 29 14.74 -6.56 -4.88
C TYR A 29 13.86 -7.82 -4.78
N LEU A 30 13.04 -7.93 -3.74
CA LEU A 30 12.18 -9.10 -3.51
C LEU A 30 11.08 -9.25 -4.58
N PHE A 31 10.39 -8.16 -4.89
CA PHE A 31 9.26 -8.15 -5.82
C PHE A 31 9.65 -7.82 -7.26
N LYS A 32 10.92 -7.46 -7.51
CA LYS A 32 11.43 -7.00 -8.82
C LYS A 32 10.68 -5.75 -9.33
N ILE A 33 10.33 -4.86 -8.40
CA ILE A 33 9.64 -3.59 -8.67
C ILE A 33 10.60 -2.45 -8.32
N SER A 34 10.61 -1.37 -9.10
CA SER A 34 11.43 -0.22 -8.74
C SER A 34 10.93 0.42 -7.42
N HIS A 35 11.85 0.87 -6.57
CA HIS A 35 11.50 1.61 -5.34
C HIS A 35 10.56 2.80 -5.61
N GLN A 36 10.62 3.40 -6.80
CA GLN A 36 9.82 4.55 -7.21
C GLN A 36 8.39 4.12 -7.48
N SER A 37 8.23 2.98 -8.15
CA SER A 37 6.91 2.37 -8.34
C SER A 37 6.30 1.92 -7.02
N ILE A 38 7.10 1.36 -6.10
CA ILE A 38 6.60 0.99 -4.75
C ILE A 38 6.09 2.23 -4.03
N SER A 39 6.86 3.33 -4.04
CA SER A 39 6.46 4.58 -3.41
C SER A 39 5.16 5.15 -3.97
N SER A 40 4.86 4.96 -5.27
CA SER A 40 3.57 5.37 -5.85
C SER A 40 2.44 4.37 -5.57
N ILE A 41 2.74 3.07 -5.51
CA ILE A 41 1.74 2.01 -5.30
C ILE A 41 1.21 2.04 -3.86
N LEU A 42 2.09 2.31 -2.90
CA LEU A 42 1.79 2.20 -1.48
C LEU A 42 0.59 3.06 -1.03
N PRO A 43 0.54 4.39 -1.32
CA PRO A 43 -0.58 5.22 -0.91
C PRO A 43 -1.90 4.77 -1.55
N ASP A 44 -1.91 4.44 -2.84
CA ASP A 44 -3.11 3.97 -3.55
C ASP A 44 -3.70 2.71 -2.90
N VAL A 45 -2.85 1.73 -2.58
CA VAL A 45 -3.29 0.45 -2.00
C VAL A 45 -3.71 0.65 -0.54
N CYS A 46 -3.00 1.47 0.23
CA CYS A 46 -3.39 1.80 1.59
C CYS A 46 -4.76 2.50 1.65
N GLN A 47 -5.02 3.44 0.73
CA GLN A 47 -6.32 4.10 0.62
C GLN A 47 -7.43 3.09 0.34
N ALA A 48 -7.26 2.23 -0.67
CA ALA A 48 -8.23 1.19 -0.98
C ALA A 48 -8.47 0.21 0.18
N LEU A 49 -7.41 -0.15 0.92
CA LEU A 49 -7.53 -1.00 2.11
C LEU A 49 -8.31 -0.31 3.22
N ILE A 50 -8.08 0.98 3.46
CA ILE A 50 -8.83 1.76 4.45
C ILE A 50 -10.32 1.81 4.06
N GLU A 51 -10.64 2.11 2.80
CA GLU A 51 -12.02 2.19 2.32
C GLU A 51 -12.78 0.86 2.48
N VAL A 52 -12.11 -0.27 2.24
CA VAL A 52 -12.74 -1.60 2.36
C VAL A 52 -12.82 -2.06 3.81
N LEU A 53 -11.80 -1.76 4.63
CA LEU A 53 -11.67 -2.29 6.00
C LEU A 53 -12.12 -1.29 7.09
N GLN A 54 -12.56 -0.10 6.74
CA GLN A 54 -12.98 0.94 7.70
C GLN A 54 -14.01 0.46 8.74
N ASN A 55 -14.87 -0.50 8.36
CA ASN A 55 -15.89 -1.04 9.27
C ASN A 55 -15.34 -2.10 10.24
N GLU A 56 -14.23 -2.74 9.88
CA GLU A 56 -13.58 -3.80 10.66
C GLU A 56 -12.50 -3.25 11.60
N ILE A 57 -11.90 -2.11 11.24
CA ILE A 57 -10.79 -1.52 11.99
C ILE A 57 -11.29 -0.36 12.86
N LYS A 58 -11.52 -0.62 14.15
CA LYS A 58 -11.78 0.43 15.16
C LYS A 58 -10.46 1.08 15.61
N SER A 59 -9.87 1.90 14.73
CA SER A 59 -8.70 2.72 15.09
C SER A 59 -9.06 4.21 15.09
N PRO A 60 -8.75 4.96 16.17
CA PRO A 60 -9.01 6.40 16.24
C PRO A 60 -8.22 7.22 15.18
N LEU A 61 -7.25 6.61 14.51
CA LEU A 61 -6.46 7.22 13.43
C LEU A 61 -7.18 7.18 12.07
N ILE A 62 -7.94 6.11 11.79
CA ILE A 62 -8.65 5.94 10.50
C ILE A 62 -9.81 6.94 10.40
N SER A 63 -10.56 7.14 11.48
CA SER A 63 -11.63 8.15 11.53
C SER A 63 -11.14 9.57 11.26
N LYS A 64 -9.86 9.88 11.53
CA LYS A 64 -9.27 11.20 11.24
C LYS A 64 -8.86 11.35 9.77
N MET A 65 -8.40 10.28 9.12
CA MET A 65 -8.00 10.34 7.71
C MET A 65 -9.22 10.39 6.78
N ALA A 66 -10.30 9.67 7.11
CA ALA A 66 -11.56 9.75 6.36
C ALA A 66 -12.16 11.17 6.36
N PHE A 67 -11.94 11.94 7.43
CA PHE A 67 -12.42 13.32 7.55
C PHE A 67 -11.47 14.36 6.92
N ALA A 68 -10.22 14.00 6.60
CA ALA A 68 -9.25 14.92 6.01
C ALA A 68 -9.27 14.93 4.46
N LEU A 69 -10.05 14.03 3.85
CA LEU A 69 -10.18 13.88 2.40
C LEU A 69 -11.60 14.23 1.89
N ALA A 70 -12.49 14.71 2.76
CA ALA A 70 -13.80 15.27 2.43
C ALA A 70 -13.77 16.79 2.59
#